data_AF-A0AAV6UTN1-F1
#
_entry.id   AF-A0AAV6UTN1-F1
#
_cell.length_a   1.000
_cell.length_b   1.000
_cell.length_c   1.000
_cell.angle_alpha   90.00
_cell.angle_beta   90.00
_cell.angle_gamma   90.00
#
_symmetry.space_group_name_H-M   'P 1'
#
loop_
_entity.id
_entity.type
_entity.pdbx_description
1 polymer ?
#
loop_
_entity_poly.entity_id
_entity_poly.type
_entity_poly.pdbx_seq_one_letter_code
_entity_poly.pdbx_strand_id
1 'polypeptide(L)'
;MFAFIPYPLIYGALADDACLVWEESCSKTGNCWLYDSDKFRYYLHGMSMLLISIGICFDVVVFFLSDRLTNFYGEEDEVNGEERVARWIKEEEEEDVIFTKTRNKEGVRDMGSIM
;
A
#
# COMPACT_ATOMS: atom_id res chain seq x y z
N MET A 1 -14.32 6.19 -5.48
CA MET A 1 -14.65 7.64 -5.41
C MET A 1 -15.47 7.99 -4.16
N PHE A 2 -16.49 7.23 -3.76
CA PHE A 2 -17.32 7.55 -2.57
C PHE A 2 -16.63 7.36 -1.20
N ALA A 3 -15.56 6.57 -1.13
CA ALA A 3 -14.85 6.30 0.13
C ALA A 3 -14.17 7.53 0.78
N PHE A 4 -13.95 8.61 0.03
CA PHE A 4 -13.29 9.82 0.54
C PHE A 4 -14.27 10.94 0.94
N ILE A 5 -15.55 10.82 0.61
CA ILE A 5 -16.60 11.78 0.97
C ILE A 5 -16.81 11.92 2.49
N PRO A 6 -16.73 10.87 3.33
CA PRO A 6 -16.99 11.05 4.76
C PRO A 6 -15.93 11.93 5.44
N TYR A 7 -14.71 12.00 4.90
CA TYR A 7 -13.63 12.77 5.51
C TYR A 7 -13.93 14.28 5.51
N PRO A 8 -14.15 14.96 4.36
CA PRO A 8 -14.51 16.39 4.38
C PRO A 8 -15.79 16.71 5.16
N LEU A 9 -16.77 15.80 5.20
CA LEU A 9 -18.01 15.99 5.95
C LEU A 9 -17.76 16.04 7.47
N ILE A 10 -16.99 15.08 8.00
CA ILE A 10 -16.67 15.03 9.43
C ILE A 10 -15.84 16.26 9.82
N TYR A 11 -14.81 16.59 9.05
CA TYR A 11 -13.97 17.75 9.34
C TYR A 11 -14.72 19.08 9.19
N GLY A 12 -15.69 19.17 8.28
CA GLY A 12 -16.60 20.30 8.17
C GLY A 12 -17.46 20.46 9.43
N ALA A 13 -18.08 19.38 9.89
CA ALA A 13 -18.90 19.40 11.11
C ALA A 13 -18.09 19.75 12.38
N LEU A 14 -16.84 19.29 12.47
CA LEU A 14 -15.95 19.68 13.58
C LEU A 14 -15.57 21.16 13.55
N ALA A 15 -15.44 21.76 12.35
CA ALA A 15 -15.22 23.19 12.21
C ALA A 15 -16.46 23.97 12.67
N ASP A 16 -17.66 23.53 12.28
CA ASP A 16 -18.92 24.15 12.71
C ASP A 16 -19.11 24.09 14.24
N ASP A 17 -18.73 22.98 14.89
CA ASP A 17 -18.82 22.83 16.36
C ASP A 17 -17.80 23.70 17.12
N ALA A 18 -16.68 24.06 16.48
CA ALA A 18 -15.71 24.98 17.03
C ALA A 18 -16.11 26.46 16.87
N CYS A 19 -17.24 26.75 16.21
CA CYS A 19 -17.71 28.11 16.00
C CYS A 19 -18.18 28.79 17.30
N LEU A 20 -17.68 30.00 17.56
CA LEU A 20 -18.11 30.86 18.67
C LEU A 20 -19.12 31.91 18.23
N VAL A 21 -18.94 32.47 17.03
CA VAL A 21 -19.76 33.58 16.51
C VAL A 21 -20.12 33.32 15.05
N TRP A 22 -21.40 33.04 14.80
CA TRP A 22 -21.97 32.90 13.47
C TRP A 22 -22.27 34.26 12.84
N GLU A 23 -22.06 34.37 11.52
CA GLU A 23 -22.58 35.48 10.74
C GLU A 23 -24.09 35.35 10.58
N GLU A 24 -24.82 36.43 10.80
CA GLU A 24 -26.26 36.49 10.53
C GLU A 24 -26.54 37.64 9.56
N SER A 25 -27.03 37.31 8.37
CA SER A 25 -27.40 38.30 7.35
C SER A 25 -28.82 38.03 6.87
N CYS A 26 -29.68 39.05 6.93
CA CYS A 26 -31.11 38.94 6.58
C CYS A 26 -31.80 37.74 7.27
N SER A 27 -31.48 37.50 8.55
CA SER A 27 -32.01 36.39 9.36
C SER A 27 -31.63 34.98 8.87
N LYS A 28 -30.50 34.87 8.16
CA LYS A 28 -29.91 33.60 7.74
C LYS A 28 -28.50 33.47 8.29
N THR A 29 -28.20 32.30 8.83
CA THR A 29 -26.87 31.90 9.31
C THR A 29 -25.93 31.67 8.13
N GLY A 30 -24.80 32.39 8.15
CA GLY A 30 -23.75 32.34 7.13
C GLY A 30 -22.51 31.61 7.64
N ASN A 31 -21.33 32.15 7.28
CA ASN A 31 -20.07 31.56 7.71
C ASN A 31 -19.76 31.91 9.18
N CYS A 32 -18.96 31.11 9.85
CA CYS A 32 -18.47 31.46 11.17
C CYS A 32 -17.26 32.42 11.09
N TRP A 33 -17.29 33.48 11.91
CA TRP A 33 -16.25 34.51 11.94
C TRP A 33 -15.13 34.18 12.91
N LEU A 34 -15.48 33.59 14.05
CA LEU A 34 -14.56 33.33 15.14
C LEU A 34 -14.69 31.88 15.61
N TYR A 35 -13.59 31.15 15.52
CA TYR A 35 -13.47 29.77 15.97
C TYR A 35 -12.64 29.70 17.25
N ASP A 36 -13.02 28.78 18.14
CA ASP A 36 -12.22 28.42 19.30
C ASP A 36 -10.99 27.62 18.84
N SER A 37 -9.81 28.23 18.99
CA SER A 37 -8.55 27.62 18.53
C SER A 37 -8.16 26.37 19.32
N ASP A 38 -8.49 26.32 20.62
CA ASP A 38 -8.13 25.19 21.46
C ASP A 38 -9.02 23.99 21.13
N LYS A 39 -10.34 24.19 21.08
CA LYS A 39 -11.28 23.14 20.66
C LYS A 39 -10.97 22.64 19.26
N PHE A 40 -10.74 23.54 18.31
CA PHE A 40 -10.45 23.15 16.93
C PHE A 40 -9.21 22.25 16.83
N ARG A 41 -8.14 22.55 17.59
CA ARG A 41 -6.94 21.71 17.65
C ARG A 41 -7.22 20.33 18.22
N TYR A 42 -7.95 20.25 19.34
CA TYR A 42 -8.30 18.96 19.94
C TYR A 42 -9.20 18.13 19.02
N TYR A 43 -10.12 18.75 18.30
CA TYR A 43 -10.98 18.07 17.34
C TYR A 43 -10.21 17.54 16.13
N LEU A 44 -9.37 18.37 15.51
CA LEU A 44 -8.55 17.93 14.36
C LEU A 44 -7.62 16.79 14.74
N HIS A 45 -6.84 16.97 15.81
CA HIS A 45 -5.85 15.98 16.21
C HIS A 45 -6.51 14.75 16.85
N GLY A 46 -7.53 14.93 17.68
CA GLY A 46 -8.26 13.85 18.33
C GLY A 46 -8.99 12.96 17.34
N MET A 47 -9.71 13.55 16.37
CA MET A 47 -10.39 12.79 15.31
C MET A 47 -9.37 12.05 14.43
N SER A 48 -8.26 12.70 14.07
CA SER A 48 -7.18 12.05 13.32
C SER A 48 -6.63 10.83 14.06
N MET A 49 -6.29 10.98 15.35
CA MET A 49 -5.78 9.88 16.16
C MET A 49 -6.80 8.75 16.28
N LEU A 50 -8.09 9.06 16.44
CA LEU A 50 -9.16 8.07 16.50
C LEU A 50 -9.23 7.26 15.20
N LEU A 51 -9.32 7.93 14.05
CA LEU A 51 -9.40 7.25 12.75
C LEU A 51 -8.18 6.39 12.47
N ILE A 52 -6.98 6.90 12.79
CA ILE A 52 -5.73 6.14 12.66
C ILE A 52 -5.76 4.93 13.60
N SER A 53 -6.18 5.10 14.85
CA SER A 53 -6.25 4.00 15.81
C SER A 53 -7.22 2.90 15.37
N ILE A 54 -8.36 3.27 14.77
CA ILE A 54 -9.31 2.31 14.19
C ILE A 54 -8.64 1.54 13.04
N GLY A 55 -7.92 2.24 12.15
CA GLY A 55 -7.14 1.60 11.09
C GLY A 55 -6.13 0.59 11.64
N ILE A 56 -5.33 0.99 12.63
CA ILE A 56 -4.38 0.11 13.31
C ILE A 56 -5.10 -1.09 13.94
N CYS A 57 -6.25 -0.89 14.58
CA CYS A 57 -7.02 -2.00 15.12
C CYS A 57 -7.47 -2.99 14.04
N PHE A 58 -7.93 -2.52 12.88
CA PHE A 58 -8.26 -3.39 11.76
C PHE A 58 -7.03 -4.14 11.24
N ASP A 59 -5.90 -3.46 11.09
CA ASP A 59 -4.66 -4.09 10.64
C ASP A 59 -4.21 -5.19 11.61
N VAL A 60 -4.30 -4.93 12.92
CA VAL A 60 -4.00 -5.90 13.98
C VAL A 60 -4.97 -7.09 13.93
N VAL A 61 -6.26 -6.84 13.75
CA VAL A 61 -7.27 -7.92 13.60
C VAL A 61 -6.95 -8.78 12.38
N VAL A 62 -6.65 -8.16 11.24
CA VAL A 62 -6.27 -8.86 10.01
C VAL A 62 -4.99 -9.66 10.24
N PHE A 63 -4.00 -9.09 10.91
CA PHE A 63 -2.76 -9.79 11.22
C PHE A 63 -3.02 -11.05 12.06
N PHE A 64 -3.85 -10.97 13.11
CA PHE A 64 -4.22 -12.13 13.92
C PHE A 64 -5.08 -13.15 13.16
N LEU A 65 -5.94 -12.71 12.25
CA LEU A 65 -6.73 -13.60 11.39
C LEU A 65 -5.90 -14.17 10.24
N SER A 66 -4.75 -13.58 9.92
CA SER A 66 -3.89 -14.01 8.81
C SER A 66 -3.43 -15.44 9.00
N ASP A 67 -3.00 -15.85 10.20
CA ASP A 67 -2.60 -17.24 10.49
C ASP A 67 -3.72 -18.24 10.20
N ARG A 68 -4.99 -17.84 10.39
CA ARG A 68 -6.15 -18.64 10.04
C ARG A 68 -6.42 -18.69 8.53
N LEU A 69 -6.07 -17.64 7.81
CA LEU A 69 -6.18 -17.57 6.35
C LEU A 69 -5.06 -18.35 5.65
N THR A 70 -3.80 -18.19 6.07
CA THR A 70 -2.63 -18.86 5.46
C THR A 70 -2.79 -20.38 5.44
N ASN A 71 -3.46 -20.95 6.44
CA ASN A 71 -3.79 -22.37 6.50
C ASN A 71 -4.71 -22.87 5.36
N PHE A 72 -5.32 -21.97 4.58
CA PHE A 72 -6.08 -22.26 3.36
C PHE A 72 -5.31 -21.97 2.06
N TYR A 73 -4.19 -21.25 2.13
CA TYR A 73 -3.38 -20.84 0.98
C TYR A 73 -1.99 -21.53 0.92
N GLY A 74 -1.62 -22.36 1.91
CA GLY A 74 -0.21 -22.61 2.26
C GLY A 74 0.37 -24.03 2.12
N GLU A 75 -0.10 -24.88 1.20
CA GLU A 75 0.65 -26.12 0.88
C GLU A 75 0.87 -26.30 -0.63
N GLU A 76 -0.06 -25.88 -1.47
CA GLU A 76 0.02 -26.11 -2.92
C GLU A 76 0.79 -24.99 -3.67
N ASP A 77 0.68 -23.74 -3.21
CA ASP A 77 1.26 -22.59 -3.91
C ASP A 77 2.76 -22.38 -3.60
N GLU A 78 3.22 -22.70 -2.38
CA GLU A 78 4.64 -22.59 -2.01
C GLU A 78 5.49 -23.66 -2.70
N VAL A 79 5.04 -24.92 -2.69
CA VAL A 79 5.72 -26.04 -3.37
C VAL A 79 5.84 -25.77 -4.87
N ASN A 80 4.77 -25.29 -5.51
CA ASN A 80 4.78 -24.93 -6.92
C ASN A 80 5.69 -23.72 -7.20
N GLY A 81 5.74 -22.75 -6.28
CA GLY A 81 6.66 -21.61 -6.34
C GLY A 81 8.13 -22.04 -6.32
N GLU A 82 8.52 -22.88 -5.36
CA GLU A 82 9.88 -23.39 -5.23
C GLU A 82 10.29 -24.27 -6.43
N GLU A 83 9.40 -25.17 -6.88
CA GLU A 83 9.66 -26.00 -8.08
C GLU A 83 9.81 -25.16 -9.35
N ARG A 84 9.01 -24.09 -9.49
CA ARG A 84 9.15 -23.16 -10.62
C ARG A 84 10.48 -22.43 -10.53
N VAL A 85 10.86 -21.84 -9.40
CA VAL A 85 12.16 -21.14 -9.27
C VAL A 85 13.34 -22.08 -9.55
N ALA A 86 13.31 -23.32 -9.03
CA ALA A 86 14.35 -24.32 -9.29
C ALA A 86 14.47 -24.69 -10.78
N ARG A 87 13.35 -24.75 -11.51
CA ARG A 87 13.34 -24.98 -12.96
C ARG A 87 13.98 -23.84 -13.73
N TRP A 88 13.67 -22.59 -13.36
CA TRP A 88 14.21 -21.41 -14.03
C TRP A 88 15.72 -21.27 -13.81
N ILE A 89 16.21 -21.50 -12.59
CA ILE A 89 17.65 -21.48 -12.30
C ILE A 89 18.38 -22.54 -13.14
N LYS A 90 17.79 -23.73 -13.28
CA LYS A 90 18.39 -24.81 -14.08
C LYS A 90 18.43 -24.47 -15.57
N GLU A 91 17.36 -23.85 -16.09
CA GLU A 91 17.31 -23.38 -17.47
C GLU A 91 18.34 -22.27 -17.72
N GLU A 92 18.49 -21.32 -16.80
CA GLU A 92 19.48 -20.23 -16.88
C GLU A 92 20.92 -20.78 -16.85
N GLU A 93 21.22 -21.73 -15.95
CA GLU A 93 22.54 -22.37 -15.87
C GLU A 93 22.86 -23.17 -17.16
N GLU A 94 21.88 -23.88 -17.72
CA GLU A 94 22.06 -24.62 -18.96
C GLU A 94 22.26 -23.69 -20.16
N GLU A 95 21.56 -22.54 -20.19
CA GLU A 95 21.73 -21.50 -21.21
C GLU A 95 23.12 -20.87 -21.15
N ASP A 96 23.61 -20.53 -19.95
CA ASP A 96 24.95 -19.98 -19.73
C ASP A 96 26.05 -20.96 -20.18
N VAL A 97 25.90 -22.25 -19.87
CA VAL A 97 26.81 -23.30 -20.31
C VAL A 97 26.80 -23.44 -21.84
N ILE A 98 25.61 -23.40 -22.46
CA ILE A 98 25.49 -23.44 -23.92
C ILE A 98 26.17 -22.22 -24.52
N PHE A 99 25.83 -21.00 -24.10
CA PHE A 99 26.40 -19.75 -24.61
C PHE A 99 27.94 -19.72 -24.50
N THR A 100 28.48 -20.15 -23.35
CA THR A 100 29.92 -20.24 -23.14
C THR A 100 30.56 -21.24 -24.09
N LYS A 101 29.88 -22.37 -24.35
CA LYS A 101 30.31 -23.40 -25.31
C LYS A 101 30.19 -22.94 -26.76
N THR A 102 29.17 -22.18 -27.14
CA THR A 102 29.02 -21.61 -28.49
C THR A 102 30.11 -20.56 -28.74
N ARG A 103 30.34 -19.64 -27.79
CA ARG A 103 31.42 -18.65 -27.86
C ARG A 103 32.79 -19.31 -27.98
N ASN A 104 33.04 -20.36 -27.20
CA ASN A 104 34.30 -21.11 -27.26
C ASN A 104 34.44 -21.83 -28.62
N LYS A 105 33.36 -22.45 -29.13
CA LYS A 105 33.36 -23.08 -30.46
C LYS A 105 33.51 -22.08 -31.61
N GLU A 106 33.01 -20.86 -31.50
CA GLU A 106 33.23 -19.79 -32.50
C GLU A 106 34.66 -19.27 -32.44
N GLY A 107 35.18 -18.98 -31.24
CA GLY A 107 36.57 -18.58 -31.05
C GLY A 107 37.59 -19.63 -31.48
N VAL A 108 37.25 -20.93 -31.39
CA VAL A 108 38.07 -22.03 -31.92
C VAL A 108 37.93 -22.17 -33.44
N ARG A 109 36.77 -21.88 -34.02
CA ARG A 109 36.54 -21.93 -35.49
C ARG A 109 37.24 -20.80 -36.23
N ASP A 110 37.31 -19.60 -35.66
CA ASP A 110 38.01 -18.46 -36.28
C ASP A 110 39.54 -18.66 -36.33
N MET A 111 40.09 -19.49 -35.45
CA MET A 111 41.52 -19.85 -35.46
C MET A 111 41.85 -21.02 -36.42
N GLY A 112 40.83 -21.74 -36.90
CA GLY A 112 40.96 -22.84 -37.86
C GLY A 112 40.71 -22.45 -39.33
N SER A 113 40.29 -21.22 -39.62
CA SER A 113 39.97 -20.76 -40.98
C SER A 113 41.03 -19.81 -41.60
N ILE A 114 42.18 -19.61 -40.94
CA ILE A 114 43.32 -18.78 -41.40
C ILE A 114 44.54 -19.66 -41.78
N MET A 115 44.38 -20.98 -41.87
CA MET A 115 45.42 -21.90 -42.37
C MET A 115 44.93 -22.73 -43.54
#